data_AF-A0A2S6V5I9-F1
#
_entry.id   AF-A0A2S6V5I9-F1
#
_cell.length_a   1.000
_cell.length_b   1.000
_cell.length_c   1.000
_cell.angle_alpha   90.00
_cell.angle_beta   90.00
_cell.angle_gamma   90.00
#
_symmetry.space_group_name_H-M   'P 1'
#
loop_
_entity.id
_entity.type
_entity.pdbx_description
1 polymer ?
#
loop_
_entity_poly.entity_id
_entity_poly.type
_entity_poly.pdbx_seq_one_letter_code
_entity_poly.pdbx_strand_id
1 'polypeptide(L)'
;MTSQLPQRSKPLYEQTYLALRSAILSGEISVDERLIESQLAQRFQVSRTPVREAIRRLQQENLLASDGDGALYITKLSLHDAIKLYDCRIALEQLSVVGACENATTEQLKAIEQTLVQAESLAQQGHKQLQDKLLDLNFDFHRLIAQSSDNPWLVPLLDRLSNHTRLLRTQTLQTEPDITNIHSEHRQVYEAIAHRDAPAAVKYITHHLTASQQRIIEIFERSHLTTSSAETIPQQEALQCPRCLSFEVSRNGRRMGKQGYICKQCRRQFLATYESSRYSAEIQQKCITLHNNGMGFRDIERITGVNHNTIIRWVKSAQDK
;
A
#
# COMPACT_ATOMS: atom_id res chain seq x y z
N MET A 1 19.72 -19.04 -49.19
CA MET A 1 19.05 -20.03 -48.33
C MET A 1 18.79 -19.39 -46.97
N THR A 2 17.61 -18.83 -46.78
CA THR A 2 17.17 -18.25 -45.50
C THR A 2 16.69 -19.40 -44.62
N SER A 3 17.53 -19.84 -43.68
CA SER A 3 17.09 -20.82 -42.69
C SER A 3 16.06 -20.15 -41.77
N GLN A 4 14.79 -20.49 -41.92
CA GLN A 4 13.79 -20.19 -40.89
C GLN A 4 14.18 -20.92 -39.61
N LEU A 5 14.57 -20.16 -38.59
CA LEU A 5 14.79 -20.68 -37.26
C LEU A 5 13.47 -21.23 -36.70
N PRO A 6 13.46 -22.41 -36.05
CA PRO A 6 12.25 -22.94 -35.45
C PRO A 6 11.74 -22.00 -34.35
N GLN A 7 10.46 -21.66 -34.38
CA GLN A 7 9.77 -20.97 -33.29
C GLN A 7 9.72 -21.90 -32.08
N ARG A 8 10.75 -21.84 -31.22
CA ARG A 8 10.75 -22.58 -29.95
C ARG A 8 9.70 -21.95 -29.04
N SER A 9 8.91 -22.79 -28.38
CA SER A 9 8.10 -22.37 -27.25
C SER A 9 8.98 -21.67 -26.21
N LYS A 10 8.39 -20.73 -25.46
CA LYS A 10 9.10 -20.00 -24.40
C LYS A 10 9.87 -20.98 -23.50
N PRO A 11 11.08 -20.66 -23.01
CA PRO A 11 11.79 -21.53 -22.09
C PRO A 11 10.93 -21.94 -20.89
N LEU A 12 11.12 -23.17 -20.37
CA LEU A 12 10.25 -23.71 -19.32
C LEU A 12 10.22 -22.82 -18.06
N TYR A 13 11.35 -22.21 -17.68
CA TYR A 13 11.40 -21.26 -16.57
C TYR A 13 10.55 -20.01 -16.81
N GLU A 14 10.44 -19.54 -18.07
CA GLU A 14 9.62 -18.38 -18.41
C GLU A 14 8.14 -18.76 -18.35
N GLN A 15 7.78 -19.96 -18.82
CA GLN A 15 6.42 -20.48 -18.69
C GLN A 15 6.02 -20.64 -17.22
N THR A 16 6.90 -21.23 -16.39
CA THR A 16 6.68 -21.37 -14.93
C THR A 16 6.55 -20.02 -14.25
N TYR A 17 7.38 -19.04 -14.62
CA TYR A 17 7.26 -17.66 -14.12
C TYR A 17 5.90 -17.04 -14.48
N LEU A 18 5.48 -17.13 -15.74
CA LEU A 18 4.20 -16.56 -16.18
C LEU A 18 3.01 -17.22 -15.47
N ALA A 19 3.04 -18.54 -15.31
CA ALA A 19 2.01 -19.29 -14.61
C ALA A 19 1.94 -18.92 -13.12
N LEU A 20 3.07 -18.90 -12.42
CA LEU A 20 3.12 -18.52 -11.01
C LEU A 20 2.71 -17.06 -10.80
N ARG A 21 3.18 -16.14 -11.66
CA ARG A 21 2.76 -14.73 -11.61
C ARG A 21 1.25 -14.60 -11.81
N SER A 22 0.68 -15.32 -12.77
CA SER A 22 -0.75 -15.31 -13.02
C SER A 22 -1.54 -15.78 -11.79
N ALA A 23 -1.14 -16.90 -11.18
CA ALA A 23 -1.78 -17.46 -10.00
C ALA A 23 -1.71 -16.53 -8.76
N ILE A 24 -0.60 -15.81 -8.60
CA ILE A 24 -0.44 -14.77 -7.56
C ILE A 24 -1.38 -13.59 -7.83
N LEU A 25 -1.34 -13.04 -9.05
CA LEU A 25 -2.07 -11.83 -9.36
C LEU A 25 -3.59 -12.07 -9.47
N SER A 26 -4.06 -13.28 -9.80
CA SER A 26 -5.49 -13.62 -9.80
C SER A 26 -6.04 -13.95 -8.42
N GLY A 27 -5.17 -14.16 -7.42
CA GLY A 27 -5.56 -14.59 -6.08
C GLY A 27 -5.87 -16.09 -5.99
N GLU A 28 -5.51 -16.88 -7.01
CA GLU A 28 -5.56 -18.36 -6.96
C GLU A 28 -4.64 -18.91 -5.85
N ILE A 29 -3.58 -18.17 -5.53
CA ILE A 29 -2.74 -18.39 -4.35
C ILE A 29 -3.08 -17.28 -3.33
N SER A 30 -3.39 -17.68 -2.10
CA SER A 30 -3.73 -16.73 -1.04
C SER A 30 -2.51 -15.95 -0.57
N VAL A 31 -2.71 -14.68 -0.18
CA VAL A 31 -1.64 -13.83 0.36
C VAL A 31 -1.05 -14.38 1.68
N ASP A 32 -1.82 -15.19 2.41
CA ASP A 32 -1.39 -15.83 3.66
C ASP A 32 -0.82 -17.24 3.44
N GLU A 33 -0.84 -17.74 2.20
CA GLU A 33 -0.31 -19.06 1.87
C GLU A 33 1.22 -19.04 1.83
N ARG A 34 1.84 -19.95 2.60
CA ARG A 34 3.28 -20.19 2.52
C ARG A 34 3.61 -20.93 1.24
N LEU A 35 4.46 -20.34 0.42
CA LEU A 35 4.93 -20.92 -0.84
C LEU A 35 6.09 -21.88 -0.60
N ILE A 36 5.93 -23.13 -1.03
CA ILE A 36 6.94 -24.19 -0.90
C ILE A 36 7.35 -24.68 -2.30
N GLU A 37 8.65 -24.61 -2.62
CA GLU A 37 9.19 -24.95 -3.94
C GLU A 37 8.74 -26.34 -4.45
N SER A 38 8.75 -27.34 -3.57
CA SER A 38 8.36 -28.71 -3.93
C SER A 38 6.88 -28.84 -4.28
N GLN A 39 6.02 -28.08 -3.59
CA GLN A 39 4.58 -28.06 -3.86
C GLN A 39 4.28 -27.33 -5.16
N LEU A 40 4.96 -26.20 -5.41
CA LEU A 40 4.85 -25.47 -6.68
C LEU A 40 5.34 -26.30 -7.87
N ALA A 41 6.45 -27.03 -7.70
CA ALA A 41 6.97 -27.94 -8.72
C ALA A 41 5.95 -29.03 -9.08
N GLN A 42 5.29 -29.62 -8.07
CA GLN A 42 4.22 -30.58 -8.29
C GLN A 42 2.99 -29.95 -8.95
N ARG A 43 2.55 -28.78 -8.49
CA ARG A 43 1.38 -28.05 -9.04
C ARG A 43 1.55 -27.71 -10.51
N PHE A 44 2.73 -27.21 -10.90
CA PHE A 44 3.02 -26.84 -12.28
C PHE A 44 3.60 -27.97 -13.12
N GLN A 45 3.75 -29.18 -12.56
CA GLN A 45 4.29 -30.37 -13.24
C GLN A 45 5.68 -30.12 -13.87
N VAL A 46 6.55 -29.44 -13.13
CA VAL A 46 7.93 -29.12 -13.54
C VAL A 46 8.92 -29.54 -12.46
N SER A 47 10.22 -29.54 -12.78
CA SER A 47 11.27 -29.74 -11.76
C SER A 47 11.42 -28.50 -10.87
N ARG A 48 12.20 -28.61 -9.78
CA ARG A 48 12.41 -27.49 -8.84
C ARG A 48 13.21 -26.33 -9.44
N THR A 49 14.07 -26.60 -10.43
CA THR A 49 14.94 -25.58 -11.05
C THR A 49 14.15 -24.42 -11.70
N PRO A 50 13.20 -24.65 -12.64
CA PRO A 50 12.40 -23.57 -13.21
C PRO A 50 11.53 -22.85 -12.17
N VAL A 51 11.09 -23.54 -11.11
CA VAL A 51 10.35 -22.92 -10.00
C VAL A 51 11.24 -21.94 -9.22
N ARG A 52 12.49 -22.32 -8.91
CA ARG A 52 13.45 -21.45 -8.23
C ARG A 52 13.75 -20.19 -9.03
N GLU A 53 13.97 -20.33 -10.34
CA GLU A 53 14.20 -19.17 -11.22
C GLU A 53 12.97 -18.26 -11.29
N ALA A 54 11.77 -18.84 -11.37
CA ALA A 54 10.52 -18.09 -11.31
C ALA A 54 10.36 -17.32 -9.99
N ILE A 55 10.61 -17.98 -8.85
CA ILE A 55 10.56 -17.37 -7.51
C ILE A 55 11.58 -16.23 -7.42
N ARG A 56 12.84 -16.46 -7.82
CA ARG A 56 13.90 -15.46 -7.76
C ARG A 56 13.53 -14.21 -8.55
N ARG A 57 12.94 -14.39 -9.74
CA ARG A 57 12.46 -13.27 -10.55
C ARG A 57 11.30 -12.53 -9.89
N LEU A 58 10.33 -13.25 -9.32
CA LEU A 58 9.20 -12.63 -8.62
C LEU A 58 9.64 -11.89 -7.34
N GLN A 59 10.70 -12.34 -6.67
CA GLN A 59 11.33 -11.61 -5.57
C GLN A 59 12.02 -10.34 -6.05
N GLN A 60 12.73 -10.38 -7.19
CA GLN A 60 13.31 -9.18 -7.81
C GLN A 60 12.24 -8.16 -8.23
N GLU A 61 11.06 -8.65 -8.61
CA GLU A 61 9.88 -7.84 -8.93
C GLU A 61 9.07 -7.48 -7.67
N ASN A 62 9.53 -7.81 -6.46
CA ASN A 62 8.87 -7.57 -5.18
C ASN A 62 7.43 -8.11 -5.07
N LEU A 63 7.06 -9.11 -5.87
CA LEU A 63 5.77 -9.80 -5.78
C LEU A 63 5.78 -10.90 -4.73
N LEU A 64 6.97 -11.42 -4.41
CA LEU A 64 7.21 -12.37 -3.32
C LEU A 64 8.24 -11.82 -2.35
N ALA A 65 8.08 -12.13 -1.07
CA ALA A 65 9.01 -11.78 -0.02
C ALA A 65 9.28 -12.99 0.89
N SER A 66 10.47 -13.06 1.45
CA SER A 66 10.82 -14.03 2.49
C SER A 66 10.67 -13.38 3.86
N ASP A 67 10.11 -14.11 4.82
CA ASP A 67 10.07 -13.69 6.23
C ASP A 67 11.43 -13.92 6.94
N GLY A 68 11.47 -13.63 8.25
CA GLY A 68 12.67 -13.79 9.07
C GLY A 68 13.19 -15.24 9.19
N ASP A 69 12.32 -16.23 8.96
CA ASP A 69 12.65 -17.66 8.99
C ASP A 69 12.93 -18.21 7.57
N GLY A 70 12.93 -17.33 6.56
CA GLY A 70 13.15 -17.69 5.17
C GLY A 70 11.94 -18.34 4.48
N ALA A 71 10.76 -18.32 5.11
CA ALA A 71 9.53 -18.78 4.48
C ALA A 71 9.05 -17.75 3.45
N LEU A 72 8.62 -18.23 2.29
CA LEU A 72 8.26 -17.41 1.13
C LEU A 72 6.75 -17.14 1.11
N TYR A 73 6.38 -15.88 0.91
CA TYR A 73 4.98 -15.42 0.85
C TYR A 73 4.79 -14.40 -0.27
N ILE A 74 3.53 -14.19 -0.66
CA ILE A 74 3.14 -13.07 -1.51
C ILE A 74 3.33 -11.76 -0.72
N THR A 75 3.84 -10.74 -1.38
CA THR A 75 4.04 -9.42 -0.77
C THR A 75 2.71 -8.80 -0.32
N LYS A 76 2.65 -8.34 0.93
CA LYS A 76 1.53 -7.56 1.48
C LYS A 76 1.83 -6.08 1.29
N LEU A 77 0.93 -5.36 0.62
CA LEU A 77 1.06 -3.92 0.42
C LEU A 77 0.34 -3.18 1.56
N SER A 78 1.04 -2.26 2.23
CA SER A 78 0.42 -1.38 3.22
C SER A 78 -0.36 -0.25 2.54
N LEU A 79 -1.20 0.45 3.31
CA LEU A 79 -1.85 1.69 2.86
C LEU A 79 -0.82 2.73 2.38
N HIS A 80 0.30 2.85 3.11
CA HIS A 80 1.38 3.76 2.74
C HIS A 80 1.99 3.37 1.39
N ASP A 81 2.24 2.08 1.16
CA ASP A 81 2.77 1.59 -0.12
C ASP A 81 1.78 1.82 -1.25
N ALA A 82 0.48 1.60 -1.00
CA ALA A 82 -0.58 1.88 -1.97
C ALA A 82 -0.59 3.36 -2.38
N ILE A 83 -0.51 4.29 -1.43
CA ILE A 83 -0.47 5.73 -1.72
C ILE A 83 0.74 6.04 -2.61
N LYS A 84 1.94 5.59 -2.22
CA LYS A 84 3.18 5.83 -3.00
C LYS A 84 3.18 5.18 -4.38
N LEU A 85 2.56 4.01 -4.50
CA LEU A 85 2.37 3.35 -5.79
C LEU A 85 1.51 4.21 -6.73
N TYR A 86 0.41 4.77 -6.24
CA TYR A 86 -0.44 5.67 -7.03
C TYR A 86 0.25 6.99 -7.37
N ASP A 87 1.07 7.57 -6.47
CA ASP A 87 1.87 8.78 -6.77
C ASP A 87 2.75 8.54 -8.03
N CYS A 88 3.45 7.40 -8.08
CA CYS A 88 4.27 7.02 -9.23
C CYS A 88 3.44 6.78 -10.49
N ARG A 89 2.29 6.11 -10.37
CA ARG A 89 1.39 5.88 -11.50
C ARG A 89 0.89 7.19 -12.09
N ILE A 90 0.42 8.12 -11.26
CA ILE A 90 -0.08 9.43 -11.72
C ILE A 90 0.96 10.13 -12.57
N ALA A 91 2.21 10.21 -12.11
CA ALA A 91 3.27 10.86 -12.87
C ALA A 91 3.55 10.20 -14.24
N LEU A 92 3.63 8.86 -14.28
CA LEU A 92 3.91 8.13 -15.52
C LEU A 92 2.72 8.14 -16.49
N GLU A 93 1.50 8.06 -15.98
CA GLU A 93 0.30 8.04 -16.80
C GLU A 93 -0.07 9.43 -17.33
N GLN A 94 0.23 10.49 -16.58
CA GLN A 94 0.19 11.86 -17.11
C GLN A 94 1.13 12.03 -18.31
N LEU A 95 2.37 11.54 -18.20
CA LEU A 95 3.31 11.55 -19.33
C LEU A 95 2.80 10.70 -20.50
N SER A 96 2.16 9.56 -20.20
CA SER A 96 1.60 8.66 -21.21
C SER A 96 0.49 9.31 -22.00
N VAL A 97 -0.47 9.98 -21.35
CA VAL A 97 -1.59 10.62 -22.06
C VAL A 97 -1.13 11.83 -22.87
N VAL A 98 -0.13 12.59 -22.41
CA VAL A 98 0.44 13.70 -23.19
C VAL A 98 1.08 13.18 -24.46
N GLY A 99 1.96 12.18 -24.35
CA GLY A 99 2.58 11.57 -25.53
C GLY A 99 1.54 10.92 -26.44
N ALA A 100 0.49 10.30 -25.90
CA ALA A 100 -0.56 9.70 -26.72
C ALA A 100 -1.36 10.76 -27.48
N CYS A 101 -1.64 11.92 -26.87
CA CYS A 101 -2.23 13.05 -27.57
C CYS A 101 -1.36 13.46 -28.76
N GLU A 102 -0.04 13.49 -28.61
CA GLU A 102 0.87 13.92 -29.68
C GLU A 102 1.07 12.86 -30.76
N ASN A 103 1.20 11.58 -30.38
CA ASN A 103 1.80 10.56 -31.24
C ASN A 103 0.85 9.41 -31.63
N ALA A 104 -0.30 9.24 -30.98
CA ALA A 104 -1.15 8.08 -31.23
C ALA A 104 -1.62 8.03 -32.70
N THR A 105 -1.46 6.88 -33.35
CA THR A 105 -1.98 6.61 -34.70
C THR A 105 -3.48 6.34 -34.69
N THR A 106 -4.14 6.41 -35.85
CA THR A 106 -5.56 6.05 -35.98
C THR A 106 -5.82 4.60 -35.55
N GLU A 107 -4.92 3.69 -35.88
CA GLU A 107 -4.98 2.28 -35.49
C GLU A 107 -4.87 2.10 -33.97
N GLN A 108 -3.97 2.84 -33.32
CA GLN A 108 -3.81 2.82 -31.87
C GLN A 108 -5.03 3.41 -31.15
N LEU A 109 -5.57 4.53 -31.62
CA LEU A 109 -6.81 5.10 -31.07
C LEU A 109 -7.97 4.10 -31.16
N LYS A 110 -8.11 3.43 -32.31
CA LYS A 110 -9.11 2.38 -32.49
C LYS A 110 -8.90 1.21 -31.53
N ALA A 111 -7.66 0.79 -31.29
CA ALA A 111 -7.37 -0.26 -30.32
C ALA A 111 -7.74 0.13 -28.88
N ILE A 112 -7.46 1.38 -28.48
CA ILE A 112 -7.87 1.92 -27.17
C ILE A 112 -9.40 1.93 -27.05
N GLU A 113 -10.09 2.42 -28.07
CA GLU A 113 -11.56 2.48 -28.09
C GLU A 113 -12.21 1.09 -28.00
N GLN A 114 -11.67 0.11 -28.73
CA GLN A 114 -12.16 -1.27 -28.71
C GLN A 114 -12.07 -1.88 -27.31
N THR A 115 -10.95 -1.66 -26.60
CA THR A 115 -10.78 -2.10 -25.21
C THR A 115 -11.83 -1.47 -24.29
N LEU A 116 -12.14 -0.18 -24.48
CA LEU A 116 -13.20 0.50 -23.72
C LEU A 116 -14.58 -0.06 -23.98
N VAL A 117 -14.95 -0.25 -25.25
CA VAL A 117 -16.25 -0.81 -25.61
C VAL A 117 -16.42 -2.22 -25.05
N GLN A 118 -15.37 -3.04 -25.07
CA GLN A 118 -15.37 -4.36 -24.45
C GLN A 118 -15.59 -4.27 -22.93
N ALA A 119 -14.90 -3.36 -22.25
CA ALA A 119 -15.02 -3.16 -20.81
C ALA A 119 -16.44 -2.68 -20.42
N GLU A 120 -16.98 -1.69 -21.13
CA GLU A 120 -18.34 -1.17 -20.93
C GLU A 120 -19.40 -2.26 -21.15
N SER A 121 -19.27 -3.06 -22.21
CA SER A 121 -20.18 -4.16 -22.50
C SER A 121 -20.16 -5.24 -21.42
N LEU A 122 -18.98 -5.60 -20.91
CA LEU A 122 -18.86 -6.58 -19.82
C LEU A 122 -19.39 -6.03 -18.49
N ALA A 123 -19.19 -4.75 -18.21
CA ALA A 123 -19.67 -4.10 -16.99
C ALA A 123 -21.21 -4.10 -16.91
N GLN A 124 -21.89 -3.90 -18.05
CA GLN A 124 -23.35 -3.94 -18.14
C GLN A 124 -23.96 -5.32 -17.84
N GLN A 125 -23.19 -6.39 -18.00
CA GLN A 125 -23.66 -7.76 -17.73
C GLN A 125 -23.72 -8.07 -16.22
N GLY A 126 -23.08 -7.25 -15.36
CA GLY A 126 -23.24 -7.30 -13.90
C GLY A 126 -22.78 -8.60 -13.22
N HIS A 127 -22.05 -9.47 -13.91
CA HIS A 127 -21.62 -10.75 -13.35
C HIS A 127 -20.31 -10.63 -12.57
N LYS A 128 -20.33 -11.02 -11.28
CA LYS A 128 -19.14 -11.05 -10.40
C LYS A 128 -17.97 -11.87 -11.00
N GLN A 129 -18.29 -12.89 -11.79
CA GLN A 129 -17.31 -13.75 -12.49
C GLN A 129 -16.53 -13.02 -13.60
N LEU A 130 -16.94 -11.81 -13.98
CA LEU A 130 -16.26 -11.00 -15.00
C LEU A 130 -15.28 -9.98 -14.40
N GLN A 131 -15.17 -9.89 -13.07
CA GLN A 131 -14.31 -8.91 -12.41
C GLN A 131 -12.84 -9.02 -12.81
N ASP A 132 -12.30 -10.24 -12.91
CA ASP A 132 -10.91 -10.44 -13.35
C ASP A 132 -10.69 -9.95 -14.79
N LYS A 133 -11.65 -10.20 -15.68
CA LYS A 133 -11.59 -9.73 -17.07
C LYS A 133 -11.71 -8.21 -17.17
N LEU A 134 -12.58 -7.59 -16.35
CA LEU A 134 -12.69 -6.13 -16.28
C LEU A 134 -11.39 -5.50 -15.75
N LEU A 135 -10.73 -6.15 -14.80
CA LEU A 135 -9.44 -5.72 -14.29
C LEU A 135 -8.34 -5.82 -15.34
N ASP A 136 -8.32 -6.91 -16.12
CA ASP A 136 -7.39 -7.09 -17.23
C ASP A 136 -7.58 -6.00 -18.31
N LEU A 137 -8.84 -5.75 -18.73
CA LEU A 137 -9.17 -4.68 -19.68
C LEU A 137 -8.78 -3.29 -19.16
N ASN A 138 -8.93 -3.04 -17.86
CA ASN A 138 -8.47 -1.81 -17.24
C ASN A 138 -6.95 -1.64 -17.40
N PHE A 139 -6.15 -2.68 -17.12
CA PHE A 139 -4.70 -2.60 -17.29
C PHE A 139 -4.29 -2.48 -18.77
N ASP A 140 -4.99 -3.17 -19.67
CA ASP A 140 -4.76 -3.07 -21.11
C ASP A 140 -5.04 -1.67 -21.64
N PHE A 141 -6.08 -1.00 -21.15
CA PHE A 141 -6.39 0.40 -21.49
C PHE A 141 -5.22 1.34 -21.18
N HIS A 142 -4.73 1.34 -19.94
CA HIS A 142 -3.60 2.17 -19.53
C HIS A 142 -2.31 1.82 -20.31
N ARG A 143 -2.09 0.53 -20.56
CA ARG A 143 -0.93 0.05 -21.32
C ARG A 143 -0.96 0.47 -22.78
N LEU A 144 -2.13 0.44 -23.44
CA LEU A 144 -2.31 0.89 -24.83
C LEU A 144 -2.06 2.41 -24.96
N ILE A 145 -2.48 3.21 -23.99
CA ILE A 145 -2.15 4.64 -23.94
C ILE A 145 -0.64 4.83 -23.87
N ALA A 146 0.04 4.14 -22.96
CA ALA A 146 1.49 4.21 -22.82
C ALA A 146 2.23 3.78 -24.10
N GLN A 147 1.76 2.74 -24.79
CA GLN A 147 2.29 2.32 -26.09
C GLN A 147 2.10 3.38 -27.17
N SER A 148 1.01 4.13 -27.09
CA SER A 148 0.67 5.19 -28.05
C SER A 148 1.43 6.49 -27.80
N SER A 149 2.22 6.57 -26.72
CA SER A 149 2.97 7.77 -26.35
C SER A 149 4.26 8.01 -27.13
N ASP A 150 4.72 7.02 -27.90
CA ASP A 150 6.05 6.96 -28.53
C ASP A 150 7.23 7.07 -27.53
N ASN A 151 6.99 6.80 -26.25
CA ASN A 151 8.04 6.70 -25.25
C ASN A 151 8.34 5.23 -24.90
N PRO A 152 9.49 4.68 -25.33
CA PRO A 152 9.81 3.26 -25.13
C PRO A 152 10.01 2.87 -23.66
N TRP A 153 10.17 3.85 -22.75
CA TRP A 153 10.36 3.61 -21.32
C TRP A 153 9.05 3.48 -20.54
N LEU A 154 7.94 4.01 -21.05
CA LEU A 154 6.68 4.06 -20.30
C LEU A 154 6.09 2.66 -20.08
N VAL A 155 6.02 1.83 -21.12
CA VAL A 155 5.42 0.49 -21.02
C VAL A 155 6.17 -0.39 -20.02
N PRO A 156 7.50 -0.54 -20.06
CA PRO A 156 8.21 -1.36 -19.07
C PRO A 156 8.08 -0.85 -17.62
N LEU A 157 8.02 0.47 -17.41
CA LEU A 157 7.84 1.06 -16.09
C LEU A 157 6.42 0.83 -15.57
N LEU A 158 5.40 1.08 -16.40
CA LEU A 158 4.01 0.85 -16.04
C LEU A 158 3.72 -0.64 -15.84
N ASP A 159 4.24 -1.54 -16.67
CA ASP A 159 4.06 -2.99 -16.49
C ASP A 159 4.54 -3.46 -15.11
N ARG A 160 5.62 -2.88 -14.57
CA ARG A 160 6.10 -3.17 -13.20
C ARG A 160 5.14 -2.66 -12.13
N LEU A 161 4.68 -1.41 -12.24
CA LEU A 161 3.75 -0.83 -11.27
C LEU A 161 2.36 -1.48 -11.34
N SER A 162 1.93 -1.87 -12.54
CA SER A 162 0.65 -2.54 -12.79
C SER A 162 0.61 -3.92 -12.13
N ASN A 163 1.72 -4.67 -12.04
CA ASN A 163 1.74 -5.91 -11.28
C ASN A 163 1.45 -5.68 -9.78
N HIS A 164 2.08 -4.67 -9.17
CA HIS A 164 1.79 -4.31 -7.77
C HIS A 164 0.37 -3.76 -7.60
N THR A 165 -0.12 -2.99 -8.57
CA THR A 165 -1.49 -2.47 -8.54
C THR A 165 -2.50 -3.60 -8.66
N ARG A 166 -2.24 -4.59 -9.53
CA ARG A 166 -3.10 -5.77 -9.69
C ARG A 166 -3.10 -6.59 -8.40
N LEU A 167 -1.93 -6.81 -7.81
CA LEU A 167 -1.83 -7.48 -6.51
C LEU A 167 -2.62 -6.76 -5.41
N LEU A 168 -2.47 -5.44 -5.30
CA LEU A 168 -3.24 -4.58 -4.38
C LEU A 168 -4.74 -4.71 -4.62
N ARG A 169 -5.17 -4.70 -5.88
CA ARG A 169 -6.59 -4.85 -6.27
C ARG A 169 -7.10 -6.24 -5.91
N THR A 170 -6.36 -7.30 -6.18
CA THR A 170 -6.71 -8.67 -5.79
C THR A 170 -6.88 -8.81 -4.27
N GLN A 171 -6.03 -8.13 -3.48
CA GLN A 171 -6.13 -8.10 -2.02
C GLN A 171 -7.33 -7.29 -1.50
N THR A 172 -7.90 -6.37 -2.29
CA THR A 172 -8.95 -5.42 -1.85
C THR A 172 -10.32 -5.61 -2.52
N LEU A 173 -10.38 -6.25 -3.69
CA LEU A 173 -11.63 -6.48 -4.44
C LEU A 173 -12.54 -7.51 -3.77
N GLN A 174 -12.02 -8.35 -2.88
CA GLN A 174 -12.85 -9.27 -2.10
C GLN A 174 -13.80 -8.55 -1.14
N THR A 175 -13.47 -7.32 -0.72
CA THR A 175 -14.22 -6.55 0.28
C THR A 175 -15.24 -5.57 -0.30
N GLU A 176 -15.07 -5.08 -1.53
CA GLU A 176 -16.04 -4.17 -2.18
C GLU A 176 -16.06 -4.38 -3.71
N PRO A 177 -17.14 -4.94 -4.29
CA PRO A 177 -17.26 -5.19 -5.72
C PRO A 177 -17.66 -3.96 -6.55
N ASP A 178 -17.97 -2.82 -5.93
CA ASP A 178 -18.62 -1.71 -6.61
C ASP A 178 -17.61 -0.79 -7.34
N ILE A 179 -17.30 -1.17 -8.58
CA ILE A 179 -16.46 -0.43 -9.54
C ILE A 179 -17.29 0.36 -10.57
N THR A 180 -18.57 0.63 -10.28
CA THR A 180 -19.58 1.09 -11.25
C THR A 180 -19.28 2.39 -12.01
N ASN A 181 -18.25 3.16 -11.65
CA ASN A 181 -17.92 4.43 -12.31
C ASN A 181 -16.55 4.48 -13.03
N ILE A 182 -15.76 3.39 -13.05
CA ILE A 182 -14.42 3.43 -13.66
C ILE A 182 -14.47 3.63 -15.18
N HIS A 183 -15.46 3.03 -15.84
CA HIS A 183 -15.53 3.03 -17.31
C HIS A 183 -15.91 4.40 -17.88
N SER A 184 -16.75 5.18 -17.18
CA SER A 184 -17.06 6.55 -17.59
C SER A 184 -15.85 7.48 -17.42
N GLU A 185 -15.04 7.30 -16.37
CA GLU A 185 -13.76 8.01 -16.20
C GLU A 185 -12.79 7.69 -17.36
N HIS A 186 -12.68 6.43 -17.77
CA HIS A 186 -11.83 6.03 -18.89
C HIS A 186 -12.29 6.60 -20.24
N ARG A 187 -13.62 6.68 -20.47
CA ARG A 187 -14.19 7.28 -21.67
C ARG A 187 -13.75 8.73 -21.84
N GLN A 188 -13.77 9.52 -20.76
CA GLN A 188 -13.31 10.91 -20.76
C GLN A 188 -11.82 11.05 -21.10
N VAL A 189 -10.97 10.15 -20.58
CA VAL A 189 -9.54 10.11 -20.92
C VAL A 189 -9.35 9.83 -22.40
N TYR A 190 -10.03 8.82 -22.94
CA TYR A 190 -9.94 8.47 -24.36
C TYR A 190 -10.41 9.61 -25.26
N GLU A 191 -11.56 10.22 -24.96
CA GLU A 191 -12.07 11.33 -25.75
C GLU A 191 -11.09 12.50 -25.79
N ALA A 192 -10.46 12.85 -24.66
CA ALA A 192 -9.44 13.89 -24.64
C ALA A 192 -8.22 13.53 -25.51
N ILE A 193 -7.75 12.27 -25.47
CA ILE A 193 -6.65 11.79 -26.32
C ILE A 193 -7.04 11.83 -27.81
N ALA A 194 -8.24 11.35 -28.15
CA ALA A 194 -8.74 11.32 -29.52
C ALA A 194 -8.89 12.73 -30.12
N HIS A 195 -9.29 13.70 -29.30
CA HIS A 195 -9.36 15.12 -29.68
C HIS A 195 -8.03 15.86 -29.57
N ARG A 196 -6.94 15.18 -29.17
CA ARG A 196 -5.60 15.77 -29.02
C ARG A 196 -5.54 16.88 -27.96
N ASP A 197 -6.43 16.84 -26.97
CA ASP A 197 -6.49 17.79 -25.86
C ASP A 197 -5.67 17.26 -24.67
N ALA A 198 -4.35 17.50 -24.72
CA ALA A 198 -3.43 17.06 -23.67
C ALA A 198 -3.77 17.64 -22.28
N PRO A 199 -4.11 18.93 -22.10
CA PRO A 199 -4.57 19.44 -20.81
C PRO A 199 -5.79 18.71 -20.24
N ALA A 200 -6.81 18.44 -21.08
CA ALA A 200 -7.97 17.67 -20.64
C ALA A 200 -7.60 16.22 -20.30
N ALA A 201 -6.77 15.57 -21.13
CA ALA A 201 -6.34 14.20 -20.90
C ALA A 201 -5.60 14.04 -19.56
N VAL A 202 -4.69 14.98 -19.25
CA VAL A 202 -3.98 15.05 -17.96
C VAL A 202 -4.95 15.22 -16.80
N LYS A 203 -5.93 16.14 -16.92
CA LYS A 203 -6.94 16.35 -15.90
C LYS A 203 -7.74 15.06 -15.62
N TYR A 204 -8.24 14.41 -16.67
CA TYR A 204 -9.08 13.21 -16.54
C TYR A 204 -8.30 12.01 -16.01
N ILE A 205 -7.07 11.75 -16.48
CA ILE A 205 -6.28 10.62 -15.97
C ILE A 205 -5.88 10.83 -14.51
N THR A 206 -5.57 12.07 -14.12
CA THR A 206 -5.26 12.41 -12.72
C THR A 206 -6.46 12.16 -11.84
N HIS A 207 -7.65 12.64 -12.26
CA HIS A 207 -8.89 12.42 -11.52
C HIS A 207 -9.19 10.92 -11.34
N HIS A 208 -9.11 10.15 -12.43
CA HIS A 208 -9.32 8.70 -12.42
C HIS A 208 -8.40 7.95 -11.44
N LEU A 209 -7.10 8.28 -11.46
CA LEU A 209 -6.12 7.62 -10.61
C LEU A 209 -6.24 8.05 -9.14
N THR A 210 -6.52 9.32 -8.86
CA THR A 210 -6.80 9.80 -7.51
C THR A 210 -8.08 9.20 -6.94
N ALA A 211 -9.16 9.10 -7.75
CA ALA A 211 -10.38 8.41 -7.34
C ALA A 211 -10.13 6.93 -7.04
N SER A 212 -9.29 6.27 -7.87
CA SER A 212 -8.87 4.89 -7.64
C SER A 212 -8.05 4.72 -6.36
N GLN A 213 -7.14 5.65 -6.06
CA GLN A 213 -6.38 5.68 -4.81
C GLN A 213 -7.31 5.86 -3.61
N GLN A 214 -8.26 6.80 -3.68
CA GLN A 214 -9.22 7.08 -2.60
C GLN A 214 -10.07 5.86 -2.27
N ARG A 215 -10.56 5.13 -3.29
CA ARG A 215 -11.29 3.86 -3.09
C ARG A 215 -10.47 2.83 -2.33
N ILE A 216 -9.16 2.74 -2.59
CA ILE A 216 -8.27 1.86 -1.82
C ILE A 216 -8.12 2.34 -0.38
N ILE A 217 -7.91 3.64 -0.15
CA ILE A 217 -7.79 4.22 1.20
C ILE A 217 -9.02 3.84 2.04
N GLU A 218 -10.22 4.04 1.50
CA GLU A 218 -11.47 3.69 2.17
C GLU A 218 -11.57 2.20 2.53
N ILE A 219 -11.10 1.31 1.65
CA ILE A 219 -11.07 -0.14 1.93
C ILE A 219 -10.14 -0.45 3.10
N PHE A 220 -8.95 0.15 3.13
CA PHE A 220 -8.02 -0.03 4.26
C PHE A 220 -8.62 0.48 5.57
N GLU A 221 -9.25 1.66 5.56
CA GLU A 221 -9.91 2.24 6.73
C GLU A 221 -11.07 1.36 7.22
N ARG A 222 -11.93 0.85 6.31
CA ARG A 222 -13.03 -0.06 6.66
C ARG A 222 -12.52 -1.40 7.20
N SER A 223 -11.44 -1.94 6.62
CA SER A 223 -10.85 -3.19 7.09
C SER A 223 -10.42 -3.08 8.56
N HIS A 224 -9.83 -1.94 8.94
CA HIS A 224 -9.44 -1.65 10.33
C HIS A 224 -10.66 -1.52 11.27
N LEU A 225 -11.80 -1.02 10.77
CA LEU A 225 -13.05 -0.97 11.52
C LEU A 225 -13.70 -2.37 11.69
N THR A 226 -13.62 -3.25 10.69
CA THR A 226 -14.22 -4.61 10.76
C THR A 226 -13.43 -5.59 11.62
N THR A 227 -12.09 -5.48 11.70
CA THR A 227 -11.30 -6.23 12.70
C THR A 227 -11.54 -5.74 14.13
N SER A 228 -12.18 -4.57 14.30
CA SER A 228 -12.57 -4.02 15.60
C SER A 228 -13.94 -4.52 16.10
N SER A 229 -14.71 -5.24 15.26
CA SER A 229 -16.10 -5.63 15.58
C SER A 229 -16.33 -7.12 15.90
N ALA A 230 -15.29 -7.96 15.96
CA ALA A 230 -15.42 -9.39 16.33
C ALA A 230 -15.07 -9.73 17.79
N GLU A 231 -14.55 -8.77 18.56
CA GLU A 231 -14.57 -8.82 20.02
C GLU A 231 -14.82 -7.40 20.49
N THR A 232 -15.93 -7.18 21.19
CA THR A 232 -16.18 -5.93 21.92
C THR A 232 -15.16 -5.83 23.05
N ILE A 233 -13.95 -5.39 22.71
CA ILE A 233 -12.96 -4.88 23.64
C ILE A 233 -12.93 -3.38 23.40
N PRO A 234 -13.16 -2.54 24.42
CA PRO A 234 -13.28 -1.09 24.24
C PRO A 234 -12.03 -0.53 23.56
N GLN A 235 -12.26 0.35 22.56
CA GLN A 235 -11.29 1.20 21.88
C GLN A 235 -10.03 1.47 22.73
N GLN A 236 -8.94 0.74 22.47
CA GLN A 236 -7.61 1.11 22.92
C GLN A 236 -6.92 1.84 21.77
N GLU A 237 -6.76 3.15 21.93
CA GLU A 237 -5.90 4.02 21.12
C GLU A 237 -4.65 3.28 20.65
N ALA A 238 -4.40 3.24 19.33
CA ALA A 238 -3.25 2.54 18.76
C ALA A 238 -1.95 3.10 19.36
N LEU A 239 -1.36 2.31 20.25
CA LEU A 239 -0.29 2.76 21.13
C LEU A 239 1.05 2.76 20.37
N GLN A 240 1.54 3.96 20.08
CA GLN A 240 2.77 4.17 19.31
C GLN A 240 3.99 4.27 20.23
N CYS A 241 5.13 3.71 19.84
CA CYS A 241 6.37 3.86 20.60
C CYS A 241 6.81 5.33 20.61
N PRO A 242 6.99 5.97 21.78
CA PRO A 242 7.35 7.39 21.86
C PRO A 242 8.79 7.69 21.41
N ARG A 243 9.60 6.66 21.16
CA ARG A 243 10.99 6.82 20.72
C ARG A 243 11.16 6.74 19.21
N CYS A 244 10.56 5.72 18.59
CA CYS A 244 10.78 5.41 17.18
C CYS A 244 9.50 5.45 16.35
N LEU A 245 8.37 5.82 16.97
CA LEU A 245 7.08 5.95 16.31
C LEU A 245 6.54 4.64 15.70
N SER A 246 7.16 3.51 16.03
CA SER A 246 6.68 2.18 15.65
C SER A 246 5.38 1.82 16.37
N PHE A 247 4.42 1.27 15.63
CA PHE A 247 3.22 0.64 16.19
C PHE A 247 3.46 -0.81 16.62
N GLU A 248 4.65 -1.37 16.36
CA GLU A 248 5.04 -2.70 16.80
C GLU A 248 5.39 -2.70 18.29
N VAL A 249 4.37 -2.76 19.13
CA VAL A 249 4.48 -2.69 20.59
C VAL A 249 3.88 -3.94 21.20
N SER A 250 4.48 -4.43 22.28
CA SER A 250 4.02 -5.63 22.99
C SER A 250 3.86 -5.32 24.47
N ARG A 251 2.85 -5.90 25.12
CA ARG A 251 2.63 -5.71 26.56
C ARG A 251 3.82 -6.27 27.34
N ASN A 252 4.32 -5.48 28.27
CA ASN A 252 5.50 -5.79 29.09
C ASN A 252 5.19 -5.57 30.57
N GLY A 253 4.38 -6.47 31.13
CA GLY A 253 3.98 -6.45 32.54
C GLY A 253 3.19 -5.21 32.96
N ARG A 254 2.99 -5.05 34.27
CA ARG A 254 2.37 -3.86 34.86
C ARG A 254 3.34 -3.22 35.83
N ARG A 255 3.39 -1.89 35.86
CA ARG A 255 4.21 -1.11 36.80
C ARG A 255 3.33 -0.07 37.46
N MET A 256 3.25 -0.08 38.80
CA MET A 256 2.37 0.82 39.58
C MET A 256 0.89 0.77 39.10
N GLY A 257 0.38 -0.45 38.83
CA GLY A 257 -0.98 -0.66 38.33
C GLY A 257 -1.22 -0.31 36.86
N LYS A 258 -0.26 0.35 36.19
CA LYS A 258 -0.37 0.75 34.77
C LYS A 258 0.25 -0.30 33.85
N GLN A 259 -0.36 -0.48 32.68
CA GLN A 259 0.13 -1.40 31.65
C GLN A 259 1.43 -0.89 31.04
N GLY A 260 2.49 -1.69 31.15
CA GLY A 260 3.77 -1.46 30.48
C GLY A 260 3.77 -2.05 29.07
N TYR A 261 4.55 -1.46 28.19
CA TYR A 261 4.76 -1.85 26.81
C TYR A 261 6.25 -1.87 26.50
N ILE A 262 6.65 -2.71 25.55
CA ILE A 262 7.98 -2.72 24.96
C ILE A 262 7.84 -2.66 23.44
N CYS A 263 8.57 -1.74 22.83
CA CYS A 263 8.65 -1.63 21.38
C CYS A 263 9.51 -2.76 20.81
N LYS A 264 9.03 -3.47 19.79
CA LYS A 264 9.77 -4.55 19.13
C LYS A 264 10.96 -4.01 18.32
N GLN A 265 10.81 -2.82 17.72
CA GLN A 265 11.84 -2.21 16.89
C GLN A 265 13.02 -1.63 17.70
N CYS A 266 12.77 -0.78 18.71
CA CYS A 266 13.84 -0.11 19.46
C CYS A 266 14.06 -0.63 20.89
N ARG A 267 13.31 -1.68 21.29
CA ARG A 267 13.34 -2.31 22.62
C ARG A 267 13.03 -1.37 23.78
N ARG A 268 12.52 -0.16 23.51
CA ARG A 268 12.13 0.83 24.52
C ARG A 268 10.93 0.32 25.31
N GLN A 269 11.03 0.37 26.63
CA GLN A 269 9.89 0.15 27.51
C GLN A 269 9.19 1.48 27.83
N PHE A 270 7.85 1.50 27.81
CA PHE A 270 7.03 2.69 28.01
C PHE A 270 5.62 2.32 28.53
N LEU A 271 4.79 3.29 28.94
CA LEU A 271 3.44 3.05 29.48
C LEU A 271 2.35 3.42 28.46
N ALA A 272 1.17 2.78 28.57
CA ALA A 272 -0.01 3.06 27.71
C ALA A 272 -0.40 4.53 27.72
N THR A 273 -0.46 5.09 28.92
CA THR A 273 -0.76 6.49 29.17
C THR A 273 0.39 7.06 29.99
N TYR A 274 1.16 7.93 29.37
CA TYR A 274 1.86 8.95 30.15
C TYR A 274 0.78 9.95 30.52
N GLU A 275 0.23 9.85 31.74
CA GLU A 275 -0.49 10.99 32.31
C GLU A 275 0.46 12.18 32.24
N SER A 276 0.21 13.10 31.31
CA SER A 276 0.79 14.42 31.35
C SER A 276 0.22 15.08 32.60
N SER A 277 1.03 15.06 33.65
CA SER A 277 0.80 15.69 34.95
C SER A 277 -0.43 15.19 35.73
N ARG A 278 -0.17 14.40 36.79
CA ARG A 278 -1.12 14.22 37.92
C ARG A 278 -1.41 15.51 38.70
N TYR A 279 -0.75 16.60 38.35
CA TYR A 279 -0.76 17.84 39.09
C TYR A 279 -1.43 18.92 38.25
N SER A 280 -2.40 19.61 38.84
CA SER A 280 -3.04 20.75 38.20
C SER A 280 -2.01 21.84 37.87
N ALA A 281 -2.31 22.70 36.90
CA ALA A 281 -1.49 23.87 36.59
C ALA A 281 -1.24 24.75 37.83
N GLU A 282 -2.18 24.76 38.77
CA GLU A 282 -2.07 25.44 40.06
C GLU A 282 -0.98 24.83 40.96
N ILE A 283 -0.87 23.49 41.03
CA ILE A 283 0.20 22.83 41.79
C ILE A 283 1.56 23.05 41.12
N GLN A 284 1.61 23.00 39.79
CA GLN A 284 2.83 23.32 39.04
C GLN A 284 3.31 24.75 39.32
N GLN A 285 2.41 25.73 39.22
CA GLN A 285 2.73 27.12 39.49
C GLN A 285 3.16 27.33 40.95
N LYS A 286 2.47 26.70 41.90
CA LYS A 286 2.83 26.74 43.33
C LYS A 286 4.24 26.20 43.58
N CYS A 287 4.63 25.09 42.94
CA CYS A 287 5.98 24.53 43.09
C CYS A 287 7.07 25.46 42.53
N ILE A 288 6.80 26.10 41.38
CA ILE A 288 7.72 27.08 40.77
C ILE A 288 7.86 28.30 41.68
N THR A 289 6.77 28.86 42.19
CA THR A 289 6.79 30.00 43.11
C THR A 289 7.55 29.70 44.40
N LEU A 290 7.35 28.52 45.00
CA LEU A 290 8.09 28.12 46.21
C LEU A 290 9.60 28.03 45.95
N HIS A 291 10.02 27.54 44.77
CA HIS A 291 11.42 27.52 44.39
C HIS A 291 12.00 28.92 44.17
N ASN A 292 11.28 29.79 43.47
CA ASN A 292 11.69 31.18 43.24
C ASN A 292 11.84 31.96 44.55
N ASN A 293 11.08 31.58 45.59
CA ASN A 293 11.21 32.12 46.94
C ASN A 293 12.36 31.50 47.76
N GLY A 294 13.26 30.75 47.12
CA GLY A 294 14.50 30.24 47.73
C GLY A 294 14.41 28.84 48.34
N MET A 295 13.29 28.13 48.17
CA MET A 295 13.12 26.79 48.75
C MET A 295 13.79 25.69 47.88
N GLY A 296 14.47 24.75 48.55
CA GLY A 296 15.12 23.61 47.91
C GLY A 296 14.14 22.57 47.37
N PHE A 297 14.45 21.93 46.23
CA PHE A 297 13.53 21.02 45.54
C PHE A 297 13.01 19.85 46.39
N ARG A 298 13.84 19.31 47.29
CA ARG A 298 13.43 18.23 48.20
C ARG A 298 12.51 18.71 49.33
N ASP A 299 12.63 19.97 49.74
CA ASP A 299 11.73 20.56 50.75
C ASP A 299 10.38 20.89 50.14
N ILE A 300 10.36 21.35 48.88
CA ILE A 300 9.12 21.51 48.12
C ILE A 300 8.42 20.16 47.93
N GLU A 301 9.16 19.08 47.64
CA GLU A 301 8.59 17.73 47.56
C GLU A 301 7.93 17.30 48.87
N ARG A 302 8.55 17.57 50.02
CA ARG A 302 7.95 17.26 51.34
C ARG A 302 6.64 18.00 51.58
N ILE A 303 6.54 19.26 51.13
CA ILE A 303 5.35 20.11 51.35
C ILE A 303 4.23 19.78 50.36
N THR A 304 4.59 19.56 49.09
CA THR A 304 3.61 19.46 47.99
C THR A 304 3.28 18.02 47.63
N GLY A 305 4.10 17.04 48.06
CA GLY A 305 4.01 15.66 47.61
C GLY A 305 4.38 15.45 46.14
N VAL A 306 4.90 16.49 45.47
CA VAL A 306 5.36 16.43 44.08
C VAL A 306 6.81 15.99 44.04
N ASN A 307 7.13 14.94 43.27
CA ASN A 307 8.49 14.46 43.19
C ASN A 307 9.48 15.54 42.71
N HIS A 308 10.62 15.71 43.39
CA HIS A 308 11.59 16.77 43.09
C HIS A 308 12.11 16.75 41.65
N ASN A 309 12.20 15.58 40.99
CA ASN A 309 12.61 15.49 39.58
C ASN A 309 11.54 16.01 38.60
N THR A 310 10.28 16.03 39.02
CA THR A 310 9.19 16.67 38.28
C THR A 310 9.26 18.19 38.45
N ILE A 311 9.51 18.66 39.68
CA ILE A 311 9.68 20.09 39.98
C ILE A 311 10.86 20.69 39.20
N ILE A 312 12.01 20.01 39.16
CA ILE A 312 13.18 20.46 38.40
C ILE A 312 12.86 20.64 36.91
N ARG A 313 12.08 19.73 36.32
CA ARG A 313 11.68 19.83 34.91
C ARG A 313 10.77 21.03 34.66
N TRP A 314 9.84 21.33 35.57
CA TRP A 314 8.97 22.49 35.47
C TRP A 314 9.73 23.81 35.60
N VAL A 315 10.67 23.91 36.54
CA VAL A 315 11.49 25.12 36.72
C VAL A 315 12.36 25.37 35.49
N LYS A 316 13.03 24.34 34.95
CA LYS A 316 13.83 24.49 33.71
C LYS A 316 12.98 24.96 32.53
N SER A 317 11.81 24.34 32.33
CA SER A 317 10.91 24.69 31.23
C SER A 317 10.29 26.09 31.37
N ALA A 318 10.28 26.67 32.57
CA ALA A 318 9.79 28.02 32.84
C ALA A 318 10.90 29.09 32.74
N GLN A 319 12.18 28.69 32.74
CA GLN A 319 13.33 29.57 32.49
C GLN A 319 13.64 29.71 30.99
N ASP A 320 13.23 28.74 30.18
CA ASP A 320 13.38 28.73 28.72
C ASP A 320 12.25 29.48 27.97
N LYS A 321 11.37 30.20 28.69
CA LYS A 321 10.27 31.03 28.17
C LYS A 321 10.39 32.46 28.67
#